data_AF-A0A534L6Y1-F1
#
_entry.id   AF-A0A534L6Y1-F1
#
_cell.length_a   1.000
_cell.length_b   1.000
_cell.length_c   1.000
_cell.angle_alpha   90.00
_cell.angle_beta   90.00
_cell.angle_gamma   90.00
#
_symmetry.space_group_name_H-M   'P 1'
#
loop_
_entity.id
_entity.type
_entity.pdbx_description
1 polymer ?
#
loop_
_entity_poly.entity_id
_entity_poly.type
_entity_poly.pdbx_seq_one_letter_code
_entity_poly.pdbx_strand_id
1 'polypeptide(L)'
;MVAPSPYYAASPVRRTASSLPFGWGAVTVVLVGAALLIVGILLILYGFLNFLTGTIGAATSSSFSVMGFFQSFFGAIMLFVIGGVLAGVGGWLIRLWWIFLLVGVVTGAGNVGNTARERAERTSDVRVRCRNCGCLNPEFVQFCMACQKPV
;
A
#
# COMPACT_ATOMS: atom_id res chain seq x y z
N MET A 1 -10.73 31.27 49.24
CA MET A 1 -10.25 30.00 48.65
C MET A 1 -11.17 29.68 47.48
N VAL A 2 -10.73 29.91 46.24
CA VAL A 2 -11.54 29.69 45.04
C VAL A 2 -11.39 28.23 44.63
N ALA A 3 -12.50 27.49 44.59
CA ALA A 3 -12.51 26.11 44.15
C ALA A 3 -12.15 26.03 42.65
N PRO A 4 -11.30 25.07 42.23
CA PRO A 4 -11.00 24.88 40.82
C PRO A 4 -12.28 24.41 40.09
N SER A 5 -12.68 25.18 39.08
CA SER A 5 -13.88 24.91 38.27
C SER A 5 -13.75 23.58 37.50
N PRO A 6 -14.82 22.77 37.41
CA PRO A 6 -14.79 21.43 36.79
C PRO A 6 -14.71 21.44 35.26
N TYR A 7 -14.56 22.60 34.61
CA TYR A 7 -14.61 22.73 33.14
C TYR A 7 -13.30 22.41 32.42
N TYR A 8 -12.22 22.11 33.13
CA TYR A 8 -11.00 21.57 32.52
C TYR A 8 -11.09 20.05 32.38
N ALA A 9 -11.97 19.57 31.50
CA ALA A 9 -11.81 18.24 30.95
C ALA A 9 -10.59 18.30 30.02
N ALA A 10 -9.46 17.77 30.47
CA ALA A 10 -8.30 17.55 29.63
C ALA A 10 -8.78 16.85 28.35
N SER A 11 -8.54 17.46 27.19
CA SER A 11 -8.89 16.85 25.91
C SER A 11 -8.30 15.44 25.90
N PRO A 12 -9.08 14.38 25.65
CA PRO A 12 -8.53 13.04 25.58
C PRO A 12 -7.42 13.08 24.53
N VAL A 13 -6.22 12.65 24.93
CA VAL A 13 -5.10 12.46 24.00
C VAL A 13 -5.58 11.45 22.98
N ARG A 14 -6.07 11.97 21.85
CA ARG A 14 -6.51 11.16 20.72
C ARG A 14 -5.23 10.56 20.17
N ARG A 15 -4.90 9.34 20.61
CA ARG A 15 -3.86 8.54 19.98
C ARG A 15 -4.31 8.38 18.54
N THR A 16 -3.71 9.15 17.64
CA THR A 16 -3.87 8.97 16.20
C THR A 16 -3.63 7.51 15.92
N ALA A 17 -4.60 6.86 15.28
CA ALA A 17 -4.44 5.50 14.80
C ALA A 17 -3.09 5.43 14.08
N SER A 18 -2.33 4.37 14.30
CA SER A 18 -1.09 4.12 13.57
C SER A 18 -1.44 3.99 12.09
N SER A 19 -1.48 5.10 11.37
CA SER A 19 -1.42 5.09 9.93
C SER A 19 -0.10 4.42 9.63
N LEU A 20 -0.16 3.30 8.92
CA LEU A 20 1.04 2.70 8.35
C LEU A 20 1.84 3.84 7.71
N PRO A 21 3.17 3.94 7.93
CA PRO A 21 3.97 5.11 7.56
C PRO A 21 4.01 5.42 6.05
N PHE A 22 3.20 4.72 5.26
CA PHE A 22 3.20 4.72 3.81
C PHE A 22 1.76 4.78 3.31
N GLY A 23 1.50 5.74 2.41
CA GLY A 23 0.19 5.95 1.81
C GLY A 23 -0.27 4.84 0.87
N TRP A 24 -1.48 5.03 0.33
CA TRP A 24 -2.13 4.13 -0.62
C TRP A 24 -1.24 3.72 -1.81
N GLY A 25 -0.28 4.56 -2.21
CA GLY A 25 0.68 4.25 -3.28
C GLY A 25 1.62 3.07 -2.98
N ALA A 26 1.97 2.82 -1.72
CA ALA A 26 2.78 1.64 -1.37
C ALA A 26 1.97 0.34 -1.47
N VAL A 27 0.67 0.40 -1.17
CA VAL A 27 -0.24 -0.74 -1.25
C VAL A 27 -0.49 -1.14 -2.70
N THR A 28 -0.66 -0.18 -3.61
CA THR A 28 -0.87 -0.47 -5.03
C THR A 28 0.34 -1.13 -5.68
N VAL A 29 1.57 -0.71 -5.33
CA VAL A 29 2.80 -1.33 -5.86
C VAL A 29 2.93 -2.79 -5.41
N VAL A 30 2.58 -3.11 -4.16
CA VAL A 30 2.56 -4.50 -3.67
C VAL A 30 1.52 -5.32 -4.39
N LEU A 31 0.31 -4.78 -4.55
CA LEU A 31 -0.79 -5.49 -5.17
C LEU A 31 -0.46 -5.82 -6.64
N VAL A 32 0.12 -4.86 -7.38
CA VAL A 32 0.59 -5.07 -8.76
C VAL A 32 1.74 -6.08 -8.79
N GLY A 33 2.74 -5.94 -7.92
CA GLY A 33 3.86 -6.88 -7.85
C GLY A 33 3.42 -8.31 -7.55
N ALA A 34 2.50 -8.48 -6.60
CA ALA A 34 1.92 -9.77 -6.23
C ALA A 34 1.09 -10.37 -7.38
N ALA A 35 0.26 -9.56 -8.06
CA ALA A 35 -0.52 -10.01 -9.19
C ALA A 35 0.37 -10.50 -10.35
N LEU A 36 1.41 -9.74 -10.72
CA LEU A 36 2.36 -10.14 -11.75
C LEU A 36 3.11 -11.42 -11.39
N LEU A 37 3.48 -11.57 -10.11
CA LEU A 37 4.16 -12.76 -9.62
C LEU A 37 3.24 -13.99 -9.68
N ILE A 38 2.00 -13.88 -9.20
CA ILE A 38 1.02 -14.96 -9.24
C ILE A 38 0.76 -15.39 -10.69
N VAL A 39 0.47 -14.42 -11.58
CA VAL A 39 0.23 -14.71 -13.00
C VAL A 39 1.46 -15.34 -13.66
N GLY A 40 2.65 -14.83 -13.39
CA GLY A 40 3.90 -15.39 -13.90
C GLY A 40 4.12 -16.84 -13.45
N ILE A 41 3.90 -17.14 -12.17
CA ILE A 41 4.00 -18.50 -11.64
C ILE A 41 2.98 -19.43 -12.31
N LEU A 42 1.72 -19.00 -12.46
CA LEU A 42 0.69 -19.81 -13.11
C LEU A 42 1.06 -20.13 -14.56
N LEU A 43 1.62 -19.18 -15.30
CA LEU A 43 2.09 -19.40 -16.67
C LEU A 43 3.28 -20.37 -16.74
N ILE A 44 4.22 -20.28 -15.79
CA ILE A 44 5.34 -21.23 -15.67
C ILE A 44 4.81 -22.65 -15.39
N LEU A 45 3.87 -22.78 -14.45
CA LEU A 45 3.26 -24.06 -14.10
C LEU A 45 2.50 -24.66 -15.28
N TYR A 46 1.74 -23.84 -15.99
CA TYR A 46 1.04 -24.25 -17.21
C TYR A 46 2.00 -24.63 -18.34
N GLY A 47 3.07 -23.86 -18.54
CA GLY A 47 4.14 -24.17 -19.49
C GLY A 47 4.85 -25.49 -19.18
N PHE A 48 5.09 -25.76 -17.89
CA PHE A 48 5.70 -27.01 -17.42
C PHE A 48 4.80 -28.22 -17.65
N LEU A 49 3.50 -28.09 -17.36
CA LEU A 49 2.54 -29.15 -17.66
C LEU A 49 2.45 -29.42 -19.16
N ASN A 50 2.39 -28.38 -19.99
CA ASN A 50 2.42 -28.53 -21.45
C ASN A 50 3.73 -29.14 -21.98
N PHE A 51 4.86 -28.84 -21.34
CA PHE A 51 6.13 -29.47 -21.68
C PHE A 51 6.10 -30.98 -21.40
N LEU A 52 5.57 -31.38 -20.24
CA LEU A 52 5.42 -32.79 -19.88
C LEU A 52 4.45 -33.52 -20.80
N THR A 53 3.24 -32.99 -20.99
CA THR A 53 2.20 -33.69 -21.78
C THR A 53 2.42 -33.57 -23.27
N GLY A 54 2.90 -32.43 -23.75
CA GLY A 54 3.13 -32.17 -25.16
C GLY A 54 4.48 -32.72 -25.64
N THR A 55 5.58 -32.18 -25.11
CA THR A 55 6.92 -32.51 -25.62
C THR A 55 7.38 -33.91 -25.23
N ILE A 56 7.25 -34.27 -23.96
CA ILE A 56 7.62 -35.62 -23.50
C ILE A 56 6.60 -36.66 -24.00
N GLY A 57 5.30 -36.33 -23.98
CA GLY A 57 4.27 -37.20 -24.55
C GLY A 57 4.43 -37.47 -26.05
N ALA A 58 4.81 -36.48 -26.85
CA ALA A 58 5.11 -36.69 -28.26
C ALA A 58 6.37 -37.54 -28.46
N ALA A 59 7.40 -37.36 -27.63
CA ALA A 59 8.65 -38.11 -27.70
C ALA A 59 8.52 -39.59 -27.33
N THR A 60 7.57 -39.94 -26.45
CA THR A 60 7.31 -41.34 -26.05
C THR A 60 6.21 -42.03 -26.86
N SER A 61 5.55 -41.30 -27.77
CA SER A 61 4.49 -41.84 -28.61
C SER A 61 5.05 -42.77 -29.70
N SER A 62 4.28 -43.81 -30.04
CA SER A 62 4.61 -44.78 -31.10
C SER A 62 4.60 -44.18 -32.52
N SER A 63 4.13 -42.94 -32.68
CA SER A 63 4.07 -42.19 -33.94
C SER A 63 4.74 -40.83 -33.76
N PHE A 64 6.06 -40.85 -33.53
CA PHE A 64 6.85 -39.65 -33.33
C PHE A 64 6.77 -38.70 -34.54
N SER A 65 6.35 -37.46 -34.30
CA SER A 65 6.39 -36.38 -35.29
C SER A 65 7.35 -35.28 -34.84
N VAL A 66 8.39 -35.06 -35.64
CA VAL A 66 9.40 -34.01 -35.38
C VAL A 66 8.73 -32.63 -35.32
N MET A 67 7.79 -32.37 -36.23
CA MET A 67 7.08 -31.10 -36.29
C MET A 67 6.20 -30.86 -35.05
N GLY A 68 5.47 -31.88 -34.58
CA GLY A 68 4.62 -31.77 -33.38
C GLY A 68 5.46 -31.58 -32.11
N PHE A 69 6.59 -32.29 -32.01
CA PHE A 69 7.55 -32.13 -30.91
C PHE A 69 8.08 -30.70 -30.82
N PHE A 70 8.55 -30.12 -31.93
CA PHE A 70 9.09 -28.75 -31.90
C PHE A 70 7.99 -27.72 -31.61
N GLN A 71 6.79 -27.90 -32.15
CA GLN A 71 5.67 -27.00 -31.88
C GLN A 71 5.31 -26.98 -30.38
N SER A 72 5.21 -28.14 -29.73
CA SER A 72 4.94 -28.21 -28.29
C SER A 72 6.10 -27.68 -27.45
N PHE A 73 7.34 -27.95 -27.87
CA PHE A 73 8.55 -27.50 -27.19
C PHE A 73 8.69 -25.98 -27.22
N PHE A 74 8.57 -25.35 -28.39
CA PHE A 74 8.61 -23.89 -28.52
C PHE A 74 7.43 -23.21 -27.82
N GLY A 75 6.24 -23.81 -27.87
CA GLY A 75 5.09 -23.32 -27.12
C GLY A 75 5.33 -23.30 -25.61
N ALA A 76 5.91 -24.36 -25.05
CA ALA A 76 6.27 -24.41 -23.64
C ALA A 76 7.37 -23.40 -23.28
N ILE A 77 8.42 -23.27 -24.09
CA ILE A 77 9.49 -22.27 -23.88
C ILE A 77 8.91 -20.86 -23.83
N MET A 78 8.01 -20.50 -24.74
CA MET A 78 7.41 -19.18 -24.74
C MET A 78 6.66 -18.88 -23.44
N LEU A 79 5.92 -19.87 -22.91
CA LEU A 79 5.23 -19.74 -21.63
C LEU A 79 6.23 -19.57 -20.47
N PHE A 80 7.35 -20.28 -20.49
CA PHE A 80 8.42 -20.10 -19.49
C PHE A 80 9.07 -18.72 -19.57
N VAL A 81 9.33 -18.19 -20.77
CA VAL A 81 9.93 -16.86 -20.95
C VAL A 81 8.97 -15.78 -20.48
N ILE A 82 7.71 -15.82 -20.92
CA ILE A 82 6.70 -14.83 -20.53
C ILE A 82 6.42 -14.91 -19.03
N GLY A 83 6.20 -16.12 -18.52
CA GLY A 83 5.98 -16.35 -17.09
C GLY A 83 7.20 -15.96 -16.25
N GLY A 84 8.41 -16.24 -16.72
CA GLY A 84 9.66 -15.86 -16.08
C GLY A 84 9.89 -14.36 -16.02
N VAL A 85 9.58 -13.63 -17.10
CA VAL A 85 9.63 -12.16 -17.11
C VAL A 85 8.60 -11.57 -16.15
N LEU A 86 7.35 -12.05 -16.17
CA LEU A 86 6.29 -11.57 -15.28
C LEU A 86 6.62 -11.84 -13.81
N ALA A 87 7.06 -13.07 -13.49
CA ALA A 87 7.50 -13.43 -12.14
C ALA A 87 8.75 -12.66 -11.71
N GLY A 88 9.69 -12.40 -12.63
CA GLY A 88 10.89 -11.62 -12.39
C GLY A 88 10.59 -10.16 -12.06
N VAL A 89 9.74 -9.50 -12.86
CA VAL A 89 9.30 -8.13 -12.61
C VAL A 89 8.50 -8.06 -11.30
N GLY A 90 7.55 -8.98 -11.09
CA GLY A 90 6.77 -9.05 -9.86
C GLY A 90 7.64 -9.22 -8.61
N GLY A 91 8.61 -10.14 -8.66
CA GLY A 91 9.57 -10.37 -7.57
C GLY A 91 10.48 -9.16 -7.31
N TRP A 92 10.92 -8.47 -8.36
CA TRP A 92 11.72 -7.25 -8.24
C TRP A 92 10.93 -6.11 -7.59
N LEU A 93 9.64 -5.94 -7.94
CA LEU A 93 8.77 -4.94 -7.31
C LEU A 93 8.54 -5.21 -5.83
N ILE A 94 8.34 -6.47 -5.42
CA ILE A 94 8.25 -6.84 -4.00
C ILE A 94 9.56 -6.56 -3.28
N ARG A 95 10.70 -6.82 -3.94
CA ARG A 95 12.02 -6.52 -3.36
C ARG A 95 12.24 -5.02 -3.15
N LEU A 96 11.90 -4.19 -4.14
CA LEU A 96 11.93 -2.74 -3.98
C LEU A 96 11.02 -2.30 -2.84
N TRP A 97 9.82 -2.88 -2.74
CA TRP A 97 8.91 -2.56 -1.65
C TRP A 97 9.53 -2.83 -0.27
N TRP A 98 10.21 -3.96 -0.08
CA TRP A 98 10.95 -4.23 1.17
C TRP A 98 12.05 -3.20 1.45
N ILE A 99 12.80 -2.79 0.42
CA ILE A 99 13.82 -1.75 0.55
C ILE A 99 13.17 -0.41 0.94
N PHE A 100 12.03 -0.06 0.34
CA PHE A 100 11.26 1.14 0.67
C PHE A 100 10.78 1.13 2.12
N LEU A 101 10.29 -0.01 2.63
CA LEU A 101 9.91 -0.13 4.05
C LEU A 101 11.11 0.09 4.96
N LEU A 102 12.25 -0.55 4.68
CA LEU A 102 13.46 -0.42 5.49
C LEU A 102 13.99 1.02 5.49
N VAL A 103 14.04 1.67 4.32
CA VAL A 103 14.46 3.07 4.21
C VAL A 103 13.49 3.99 4.93
N GLY A 104 12.17 3.78 4.81
CA GLY A 104 11.18 4.59 5.51
C GLY A 104 11.25 4.44 7.03
N VAL A 105 11.57 3.24 7.53
CA VAL A 105 11.87 3.00 8.95
C VAL A 105 13.15 3.73 9.39
N VAL A 106 14.23 3.65 8.60
CA VAL A 106 15.54 4.26 8.93
C VAL A 106 15.52 5.79 8.84
N THR A 107 14.81 6.36 7.86
CA THR A 107 14.79 7.81 7.61
C THR A 107 13.76 8.56 8.44
N GLY A 108 12.91 7.86 9.20
CA GLY A 108 11.78 8.49 9.91
C GLY A 108 10.79 9.20 8.97
N ALA A 109 10.88 8.96 7.65
CA ALA A 109 10.10 9.65 6.62
C ALA A 109 8.66 9.14 6.48
N GLY A 110 8.16 8.42 7.50
CA GLY A 110 6.77 7.98 7.59
C GLY A 110 5.72 9.09 7.59
N ASN A 111 6.15 10.36 7.69
CA ASN A 111 5.31 11.56 7.67
C ASN A 111 5.28 12.29 6.31
N VAL A 112 6.00 11.83 5.28
CA VAL A 112 6.11 12.58 4.00
C VAL A 112 5.07 12.12 2.96
N GLY A 113 4.23 11.13 3.29
CA GLY A 113 3.48 10.36 2.30
C GLY A 113 2.08 10.86 1.87
N ASN A 114 1.31 11.62 2.66
CA ASN A 114 -0.10 11.90 2.32
C ASN A 114 -0.60 13.29 2.73
N THR A 115 -0.08 14.33 2.09
CA THR A 115 -0.47 15.73 2.36
C THR A 115 -1.93 16.09 2.04
N ALA A 116 -2.71 15.24 1.35
CA ALA A 116 -4.10 15.55 1.02
C ALA A 116 -5.09 15.21 2.14
N ARG A 117 -4.98 14.02 2.75
CA ARG A 117 -5.92 13.57 3.79
C ARG A 117 -5.54 14.08 5.19
N GLU A 118 -4.24 14.17 5.49
CA GLU A 118 -3.79 14.80 6.74
C GLU A 118 -4.07 16.29 6.79
N ARG A 119 -4.14 16.99 5.63
CA ARG A 119 -4.55 18.40 5.57
C ARG A 119 -6.04 18.59 5.84
N ALA A 120 -6.87 17.63 5.44
CA ALA A 120 -8.29 17.62 5.79
C ALA A 120 -8.50 17.35 7.29
N GLU A 121 -7.61 16.60 7.94
CA GLU A 121 -7.70 16.36 9.39
C GLU A 121 -7.11 17.53 10.21
N ARG A 122 -6.01 18.16 9.77
CA ARG A 122 -5.40 19.32 10.45
C ARG A 122 -6.22 20.60 10.37
N THR A 123 -7.08 20.75 9.36
CA THR A 123 -7.98 21.92 9.30
C THR A 123 -9.00 21.93 10.44
N SER A 124 -9.26 20.80 11.09
CA SER A 124 -10.14 20.70 12.26
C SER A 124 -9.52 21.20 13.58
N ASP A 125 -8.21 21.51 13.61
CA ASP A 125 -7.50 21.95 14.82
C ASP A 125 -7.07 23.43 14.76
N VAL A 126 -7.64 24.21 13.84
CA VAL A 126 -7.47 25.67 13.83
C VAL A 126 -8.26 26.25 15.01
N ARG A 127 -7.53 26.68 16.05
CA ARG A 127 -8.12 27.29 17.25
C ARG A 127 -7.97 28.80 17.18
N VAL A 128 -9.10 29.50 17.26
CA VAL A 128 -9.17 30.96 17.32
C VAL A 128 -9.04 31.40 18.77
N ARG A 129 -8.22 32.43 19.03
CA ARG A 129 -8.03 32.97 20.38
C ARG A 129 -9.08 34.04 20.66
N CYS A 130 -9.89 33.86 21.71
CA CYS A 130 -10.87 34.85 22.11
C CYS A 130 -10.19 36.17 22.51
N ARG A 131 -10.64 37.30 21.94
CA ARG A 131 -10.08 38.63 22.25
C ARG A 131 -10.29 39.08 23.69
N ASN A 132 -11.34 38.60 24.36
CA ASN A 132 -11.72 39.08 25.70
C ASN A 132 -11.10 38.26 26.84
N CYS A 133 -10.98 36.93 26.71
CA CYS A 133 -10.43 36.07 27.78
C CYS A 133 -9.14 35.34 27.38
N GLY A 134 -8.69 35.46 26.13
CA GLY A 134 -7.46 34.83 25.65
C GLY A 134 -7.52 33.29 25.53
N CYS A 135 -8.67 32.67 25.84
CA CYS A 135 -8.88 31.23 25.69
C CYS A 135 -8.94 30.84 24.21
N LEU A 136 -8.34 29.70 23.89
CA LEU A 136 -8.44 29.09 22.55
C LEU A 136 -9.77 28.37 22.39
N ASN A 137 -10.43 28.61 21.26
CA ASN A 137 -11.74 28.05 20.94
C ASN A 137 -11.71 27.48 19.52
N PRO A 138 -12.38 26.36 19.21
CA PRO A 138 -12.53 25.90 17.83
C PRO A 138 -13.12 26.97 16.89
N GLU A 139 -12.72 26.97 15.62
CA GLU A 139 -13.16 27.95 14.62
C GLU A 139 -14.67 27.93 14.31
N PHE A 140 -15.36 26.82 14.55
CA PHE A 140 -16.78 26.69 14.22
C PHE A 140 -17.71 27.40 15.21
N VAL A 141 -17.21 27.93 16.32
CA VAL A 141 -18.04 28.62 17.31
C VAL A 141 -18.01 30.14 17.13
N GLN A 142 -19.19 30.76 17.12
CA GLN A 142 -19.34 32.22 17.06
C GLN A 142 -19.12 32.90 18.42
N PHE A 143 -19.25 32.15 19.51
CA PHE A 143 -19.14 32.65 20.88
C PHE A 143 -18.10 31.87 21.68
N CYS A 144 -17.42 32.57 22.59
CA CYS A 144 -16.41 32.02 23.46
C CYS A 144 -17.02 30.99 24.41
N MET A 145 -16.52 29.75 24.42
CA MET A 145 -17.02 28.71 25.34
C MET A 145 -16.73 29.03 26.81
N ALA A 146 -15.78 29.93 27.11
CA ALA A 146 -15.42 30.32 28.47
C ALA A 146 -16.13 31.60 28.96
N CYS A 147 -16.23 32.62 28.11
CA CYS A 147 -16.77 33.93 28.52
C CYS A 147 -18.07 34.34 27.80
N GLN A 148 -18.61 33.49 26.91
CA GLN A 148 -19.83 33.70 26.11
C GLN A 148 -19.87 34.98 25.26
N LYS A 149 -18.77 35.73 25.18
CA LYS A 149 -18.59 36.86 24.29
C LYS A 149 -18.18 36.37 22.90
N PRO A 150 -18.39 37.15 21.82
CA PRO A 150 -17.87 36.81 20.50
C PRO A 150 -16.36 36.51 20.56
N VAL A 151 -15.92 35.45 19.87
CA VAL A 151 -14.51 35.01 19.81
C VAL A 151 -13.63 36.03 19.09
#